data_AF-A0A3P7L9R4-F1
#
_entry.id   AF-A0A3P7L9R4-F1
#
_cell.length_a   1.000
_cell.length_b   1.000
_cell.length_c   1.000
_cell.angle_alpha   90.00
_cell.angle_beta   90.00
_cell.angle_gamma   90.00
#
_symmetry.space_group_name_H-M   'P 1'
#
loop_
_entity.id
_entity.type
_entity.pdbx_description
1 polymer ?
#
loop_
_entity_poly.entity_id
_entity_poly.type
_entity_poly.pdbx_seq_one_letter_code
_entity_poly.pdbx_strand_id
1 'polypeptide(L)'
;MFGKRERVRAHHLGLNQLASVKPHEVDHLPLLRELVARMLDFRLKDPFVSLGWLSPAQKLIFDEYCNRYGIRSCQRHLIFLQELIRYGEEDITIDMELLHQSYVICADHVHGKA
;
A
#
# COMPACT_ATOMS: atom_id res chain seq x y z
N MET A 1 18.90 -18.47 -14.68
CA MET A 1 18.48 -19.89 -14.70
C MET A 1 18.38 -20.39 -13.27
N PHE A 2 17.18 -20.50 -12.70
CA PHE A 2 17.00 -20.87 -11.28
C PHE A 2 17.43 -22.33 -11.00
N GLY A 3 18.17 -22.51 -9.91
CA GLY A 3 18.74 -23.81 -9.51
C GLY A 3 17.67 -24.83 -9.13
N LYS A 4 17.94 -26.13 -9.32
CA LYS A 4 16.99 -27.23 -9.04
C LYS A 4 16.46 -27.22 -7.59
N ARG A 5 17.28 -26.78 -6.62
CA ARG A 5 16.90 -26.61 -5.20
C ARG A 5 15.92 -25.45 -4.97
N GLU A 6 16.05 -24.38 -5.72
CA GLU A 6 15.24 -23.17 -5.60
C GLU A 6 13.84 -23.39 -6.20
N ARG A 7 13.76 -24.13 -7.31
CA ARG A 7 12.49 -24.60 -7.91
C ARG A 7 11.68 -25.50 -6.96
N VAL A 8 12.34 -26.41 -6.24
CA VAL A 8 11.67 -27.27 -5.24
C VAL A 8 11.18 -26.45 -4.05
N ARG A 9 11.98 -25.47 -3.59
CA ARG A 9 11.58 -24.54 -2.53
C ARG A 9 10.38 -23.68 -2.95
N ALA A 10 10.40 -23.16 -4.17
CA ALA A 10 9.31 -22.38 -4.74
C ALA A 10 8.02 -23.20 -4.94
N HIS A 11 8.15 -24.47 -5.33
CA HIS A 11 7.02 -25.39 -5.42
C HIS A 11 6.41 -25.69 -4.03
N HIS A 12 7.24 -25.91 -3.01
CA HIS A 12 6.77 -26.17 -1.65
C HIS A 12 6.11 -24.95 -0.98
N LEU A 13 6.53 -23.74 -1.36
CA LEU A 13 5.96 -22.46 -0.91
C LEU A 13 4.74 -21.99 -1.72
N GLY A 14 4.25 -22.77 -2.69
CA GLY A 14 3.11 -22.39 -3.54
C GLY A 14 3.40 -21.25 -4.53
N LEU A 15 4.67 -20.85 -4.72
CA LEU A 15 5.05 -19.71 -5.57
C LEU A 15 4.71 -19.92 -7.05
N ASN A 16 4.74 -21.17 -7.54
CA ASN A 16 4.31 -21.47 -8.91
C ASN A 16 2.80 -21.28 -9.10
N GLN A 17 2.00 -21.54 -8.06
CA GLN A 17 0.55 -21.31 -8.12
C GLN A 17 0.28 -19.81 -8.13
N LEU A 18 0.95 -19.05 -7.25
CA LEU A 18 0.88 -17.58 -7.21
C LEU A 18 1.30 -16.94 -8.54
N ALA A 19 2.36 -17.45 -9.18
CA ALA A 19 2.84 -16.95 -10.48
C ALA A 19 1.91 -17.29 -11.66
N SER A 20 1.00 -18.24 -11.49
CA SER A 20 0.07 -18.69 -12.53
C SER A 20 -1.30 -18.02 -12.48
N VAL A 21 -1.65 -17.34 -11.38
CA VAL A 21 -2.91 -16.62 -11.27
C VAL A 21 -2.90 -15.43 -12.21
N LYS A 22 -4.00 -15.20 -12.92
CA LYS A 22 -4.09 -14.00 -13.76
C LYS A 22 -4.15 -12.78 -12.83
N PRO A 23 -3.30 -11.75 -13.03
CA PRO A 23 -3.22 -10.64 -12.10
C PRO A 23 -4.56 -9.95 -11.81
N HIS A 24 -5.46 -9.86 -12.80
CA HIS A 24 -6.79 -9.23 -12.66
C HIS A 24 -7.83 -10.06 -11.90
N GLU A 25 -7.57 -11.34 -11.62
CA GLU A 25 -8.46 -12.22 -10.86
C GLU A 25 -8.15 -12.17 -9.35
N VAL A 26 -7.11 -11.44 -8.95
CA VAL A 26 -6.65 -11.34 -7.56
C VAL A 26 -7.39 -10.21 -6.83
N ASP A 27 -7.70 -10.41 -5.54
CA ASP A 27 -8.13 -9.29 -4.70
C ASP A 27 -6.94 -8.35 -4.45
N HIS A 28 -7.00 -7.17 -5.05
CA HIS A 28 -5.91 -6.19 -4.99
C HIS A 28 -5.90 -5.34 -3.72
N LEU A 29 -6.97 -5.33 -2.92
CA LEU A 29 -7.00 -4.48 -1.72
C LEU A 29 -6.01 -4.97 -0.63
N PRO A 30 -5.92 -6.28 -0.30
CA PRO A 30 -4.89 -6.78 0.61
C PRO A 30 -3.47 -6.54 0.10
N LEU A 31 -3.24 -6.72 -1.21
CA LEU A 31 -1.94 -6.47 -1.83
C LEU A 31 -1.56 -4.97 -1.78
N LEU A 32 -2.53 -4.09 -1.96
CA LEU A 32 -2.32 -2.65 -1.85
C LEU A 32 -1.96 -2.27 -0.41
N ARG A 33 -2.66 -2.82 0.59
CA ARG A 33 -2.32 -2.61 2.01
C ARG A 33 -0.89 -3.02 2.29
N GLU A 34 -0.49 -4.22 1.85
CA GLU A 34 0.87 -4.70 2.03
C GLU A 34 1.90 -3.77 1.35
N LEU A 35 1.61 -3.31 0.13
CA LEU A 35 2.46 -2.34 -0.57
C LEU A 35 2.60 -1.03 0.22
N VAL A 36 1.50 -0.48 0.73
CA VAL A 36 1.50 0.73 1.57
C VAL A 36 2.29 0.53 2.85
N ALA A 37 2.05 -0.56 3.58
CA ALA A 37 2.75 -0.88 4.81
C ALA A 37 4.27 -0.92 4.60
N ARG A 38 4.73 -1.59 3.54
CA ARG A 38 6.16 -1.68 3.15
C ARG A 38 6.75 -0.33 2.76
N MET A 39 6.00 0.50 2.04
CA MET A 39 6.45 1.84 1.68
C MET A 39 6.60 2.72 2.91
N LEU A 40 5.64 2.68 3.83
CA LEU A 40 5.67 3.42 5.09
C LEU A 40 6.78 2.91 6.02
N ASP A 41 6.96 1.60 6.15
CA ASP A 41 8.09 0.99 6.88
C ASP A 41 9.44 1.56 6.42
N PHE A 42 9.61 1.74 5.11
CA PHE A 42 10.82 2.32 4.56
C PHE A 42 10.92 3.81 4.85
N ARG A 43 9.83 4.56 4.67
CA ARG A 43 9.83 6.02 4.83
C ARG A 43 10.02 6.41 6.30
N LEU A 44 9.30 5.78 7.21
CA LEU A 44 9.31 6.10 8.64
C LEU A 44 10.61 5.68 9.36
N LYS A 45 11.49 4.91 8.71
CA LYS A 45 12.88 4.75 9.18
C LYS A 45 13.70 6.04 9.11
N ASP A 46 13.30 6.98 8.27
CA ASP A 46 13.78 8.36 8.26
C ASP A 46 12.63 9.29 8.71
N PRO A 47 12.37 9.37 10.03
CA PRO A 47 11.19 10.06 10.55
C PRO A 47 11.29 11.58 10.43
N PHE A 48 12.49 12.15 10.29
CA PHE A 48 12.65 13.61 10.27
C PHE A 48 12.29 14.24 8.92
N VAL A 49 12.44 13.49 7.83
CA VAL A 49 12.23 14.01 6.47
C VAL A 49 10.93 13.51 5.89
N SER A 50 10.54 12.27 6.17
CA SER A 50 9.39 11.67 5.51
C SER A 50 8.07 11.95 6.20
N LEU A 51 8.01 11.78 7.53
CA LEU A 51 6.78 11.88 8.33
C LEU A 51 5.58 11.13 7.71
N GLY A 52 5.84 10.01 7.00
CA GLY A 52 4.82 9.21 6.31
C GLY A 52 4.54 9.61 4.86
N TRP A 53 5.04 10.75 4.37
CA TRP A 53 4.92 11.14 2.97
C TRP A 53 5.66 10.16 2.07
N LEU A 54 4.96 9.59 1.09
CA LEU A 54 5.59 8.79 0.04
C LEU A 54 6.55 9.64 -0.79
N SER A 55 7.64 9.03 -1.27
CA SER A 55 8.49 9.68 -2.26
C SER A 55 7.75 9.84 -3.60
N PRO A 56 8.17 10.76 -4.49
CA PRO A 56 7.54 10.91 -5.82
C PRO A 56 7.49 9.59 -6.62
N ALA A 57 8.54 8.77 -6.52
CA ALA A 57 8.60 7.47 -7.19
C ALA A 57 7.61 6.45 -6.58
N GLN A 58 7.51 6.40 -5.25
CA GLN A 58 6.54 5.54 -4.56
C GLN A 58 5.10 5.95 -4.90
N LYS A 59 4.82 7.27 -4.89
CA LYS A 59 3.51 7.80 -5.26
C LYS A 59 3.12 7.43 -6.69
N LEU A 60 4.06 7.57 -7.65
CA LEU A 60 3.83 7.17 -9.04
C LEU A 60 3.47 5.68 -9.16
N ILE A 61 4.24 4.80 -8.51
CA ILE A 61 3.97 3.35 -8.54
C ILE A 61 2.62 3.02 -7.90
N PHE A 62 2.31 3.66 -6.78
CA PHE A 62 1.04 3.50 -6.08
C PHE A 62 -0.14 3.93 -6.96
N ASP A 63 -0.06 5.10 -7.58
CA ASP A 63 -1.10 5.64 -8.45
C ASP A 63 -1.29 4.76 -9.70
N GLU A 64 -0.20 4.32 -10.34
CA GLU A 64 -0.24 3.39 -11.49
C GLU A 64 -0.87 2.04 -11.14
N TYR A 65 -0.48 1.43 -10.01
CA TYR A 65 -1.06 0.17 -9.56
C TYR A 65 -2.57 0.32 -9.33
N CYS A 66 -2.98 1.37 -8.62
CA CYS A 66 -4.39 1.58 -8.31
C CYS A 66 -5.22 1.86 -9.55
N ASN A 67 -4.68 2.62 -10.52
CA ASN A 67 -5.35 2.88 -11.79
C ASN A 67 -5.50 1.60 -12.62
N ARG A 68 -4.44 0.77 -12.68
CA ARG A 68 -4.44 -0.49 -13.42
C ARG A 68 -5.52 -1.47 -12.93
N TYR A 69 -5.76 -1.51 -11.62
CA TYR A 69 -6.66 -2.48 -10.99
C TYR A 69 -7.98 -1.86 -10.51
N GLY A 70 -8.32 -0.65 -10.97
CA GLY A 70 -9.63 -0.04 -10.71
C GLY A 70 -9.89 0.31 -9.24
N ILE A 71 -8.85 0.52 -8.44
CA ILE A 71 -8.98 0.86 -7.02
C ILE A 71 -9.39 2.33 -6.91
N ARG A 72 -10.53 2.60 -6.27
CA ARG A 72 -11.10 3.96 -6.16
C ARG A 72 -10.31 4.81 -5.17
N SER A 73 -10.28 6.13 -5.38
CA SER A 73 -9.56 7.08 -4.52
C SER A 73 -9.85 6.88 -3.01
N CYS A 74 -11.12 6.79 -2.62
CA CYS A 74 -11.48 6.55 -1.22
C CYS A 74 -10.92 5.23 -0.67
N GLN A 75 -10.86 4.15 -1.45
CA GLN A 75 -10.26 2.89 -0.99
C GLN A 75 -8.75 3.03 -0.77
N ARG A 76 -8.07 3.78 -1.66
CA ARG A 76 -6.64 4.09 -1.53
C ARG A 76 -6.37 4.85 -0.24
N HIS A 77 -7.12 5.93 -0.01
CA HIS A 77 -6.95 6.79 1.16
C HIS A 77 -7.41 6.12 2.46
N LEU A 78 -8.40 5.23 2.42
CA LEU A 78 -8.82 4.48 3.60
C LEU A 78 -7.75 3.50 4.05
N ILE A 79 -7.13 2.76 3.11
CA ILE A 79 -6.00 1.89 3.41
C ILE A 79 -4.82 2.72 3.93
N PHE A 80 -4.49 3.83 3.25
CA PHE A 80 -3.40 4.70 3.65
C PHE A 80 -3.61 5.27 5.06
N LEU A 81 -4.81 5.79 5.35
CA LEU A 81 -5.20 6.31 6.65
C LEU A 81 -5.09 5.26 7.76
N GLN A 82 -5.54 4.03 7.52
CA GLN A 82 -5.43 2.94 8.50
C GLN A 82 -3.97 2.63 8.85
N GLU A 83 -3.07 2.62 7.86
CA GLU A 83 -1.66 2.37 8.12
C GLU A 83 -1.00 3.57 8.84
N LEU A 84 -1.34 4.81 8.46
CA LEU A 84 -0.86 6.00 9.17
C LEU A 84 -1.30 6.02 10.65
N ILE A 85 -2.55 5.68 10.93
CA ILE A 85 -3.08 5.57 12.30
C ILE A 85 -2.33 4.49 13.08
N ARG A 86 -2.10 3.31 12.48
CA ARG A 86 -1.36 2.23 13.14
C ARG A 86 0.03 2.69 13.59
N TYR A 87 0.78 3.37 12.74
CA TYR A 87 2.09 3.90 13.13
C TYR A 87 1.99 5.01 14.18
N GLY A 88 0.95 5.84 14.13
CA GLY A 88 0.68 6.82 15.18
C GLY A 88 0.39 6.18 16.54
N GLU A 89 -0.29 5.03 16.57
CA GLU A 89 -0.50 4.24 17.79
C GLU A 89 0.79 3.58 18.32
N GLU A 90 1.81 3.43 17.47
CA GLU A 90 3.15 2.94 17.81
C GLU A 90 4.12 4.07 18.21
N ASP A 91 3.61 5.26 18.55
CA ASP A 91 4.37 6.47 18.90
C ASP A 91 5.34 6.95 17.80
N ILE A 92 5.12 6.57 16.53
CA ILE A 92 5.89 7.07 15.40
C ILE A 92 5.27 8.37 14.90
N THR A 93 6.11 9.40 14.75
CA THR A 93 5.67 10.71 14.26
C THR A 93 5.19 10.64 12.81
N ILE A 94 3.93 11.00 12.59
CA ILE A 94 3.29 11.13 11.29
C ILE A 94 2.92 12.59 11.05
N ASP A 95 3.02 13.05 9.80
CA ASP A 95 2.56 14.38 9.40
C ASP A 95 1.03 14.49 9.53
N MET A 96 0.58 15.47 10.32
CA MET A 96 -0.85 15.69 10.56
C MET A 96 -1.59 16.15 9.30
N GLU A 97 -0.95 16.88 8.39
CA GLU A 97 -1.54 17.30 7.13
C GLU A 97 -1.81 16.08 6.24
N LEU A 98 -0.88 15.13 6.19
CA LEU A 98 -1.04 13.90 5.42
C LEU A 98 -2.22 13.04 5.92
N LEU A 99 -2.35 12.92 7.24
CA LEU A 99 -3.43 12.20 7.89
C LEU A 99 -4.78 12.89 7.62
N HIS A 100 -4.82 14.22 7.79
CA HIS A 100 -6.01 15.03 7.55
C HIS A 100 -6.47 14.97 6.08
N GLN A 101 -5.56 15.09 5.11
CA GLN A 101 -5.89 14.97 3.68
C GLN A 101 -6.53 13.62 3.35
N SER A 102 -5.97 12.54 3.91
CA SER A 102 -6.52 11.19 3.71
C SER A 102 -7.89 11.02 4.34
N TYR A 103 -8.10 11.61 5.53
CA TYR A 103 -9.40 11.64 6.19
C TYR A 103 -10.45 12.42 5.38
N VAL A 104 -10.14 13.63 4.91
CA VAL A 104 -11.08 14.48 4.15
C VAL A 104 -11.57 13.74 2.90
N ILE A 105 -10.68 13.10 2.15
CA ILE A 105 -11.06 12.34 0.95
C ILE A 105 -12.00 11.17 1.29
N CYS A 106 -11.76 10.48 2.41
CA CYS A 106 -12.64 9.41 2.87
C CYS A 106 -14.00 9.96 3.35
N ALA A 107 -13.98 11.07 4.08
CA ALA A 107 -15.19 11.72 4.59
C ALA A 107 -16.05 12.26 3.43
N ASP A 108 -15.46 12.92 2.45
CA ASP A 108 -16.17 13.46 1.28
C ASP A 108 -16.86 12.35 0.49
N HIS A 109 -16.22 11.19 0.34
CA HIS A 109 -16.84 10.02 -0.27
C HIS A 109 -18.11 9.56 0.48
N VAL A 110 -18.06 9.49 1.82
CA VAL A 110 -19.20 9.10 2.66
C VAL A 110 -20.33 10.12 2.58
N HIS A 111 -20.00 11.41 2.52
CA HIS A 111 -20.98 12.49 2.44
C HIS A 111 -21.47 12.79 1.01
N GLY A 112 -20.99 12.05 0.00
CA GLY A 112 -21.37 12.27 -1.40
C GLY A 112 -20.86 13.59 -1.97
N LYS A 113 -19.79 14.15 -1.39
CA LYS A 113 -19.09 15.32 -1.93
C LYS A 113 -18.01 14.79 -2.87
N ALA A 114 -18.15 15.09 -4.16
CA ALA A 114 -17.19 14.73 -5.21
C ALA A 114 -16.63 16.01 -5.82
#